data_AF-A0A6N9SQY0-F1
#
_entry.id   AF-A0A6N9SQY0-F1
#
_cell.length_a   1.000
_cell.length_b   1.000
_cell.length_c   1.000
_cell.angle_alpha   90.00
_cell.angle_beta   90.00
_cell.angle_gamma   90.00
#
_symmetry.space_group_name_H-M   'P 1'
#
loop_
_entity.id
_entity.type
_entity.pdbx_description
1 polymer ?
#
loop_
_entity_poly.entity_id
_entity_poly.type
_entity_poly.pdbx_seq_one_letter_code
_entity_poly.pdbx_strand_id
1 'polypeptide(L)' 'AVRFAYEWHDDSGHWFRSYGNENWEFNEQGFMALRLASINDLPIQVNDRKFFWPLGRRPDDHPGLSEMGI' A
#
# COMPACT_ATOMS: atom_id res chain seq x y z
N ALA A 1 -8.71 -6.27 10.51
CA ALA A 1 -8.85 -5.46 9.29
C ALA A 1 -7.66 -4.51 9.18
N VAL A 2 -7.11 -4.34 7.98
CA VAL A 2 -5.91 -3.54 7.70
C VAL A 2 -6.24 -2.47 6.66
N ARG A 3 -5.63 -1.30 6.81
CA ARG A 3 -5.56 -0.24 5.79
C ARG A 3 -4.17 -0.22 5.20
N PHE A 4 -4.05 0.01 3.89
CA PHE A 4 -2.77 0.13 3.22
C PHE A 4 -2.84 1.06 2.02
N ALA A 5 -1.68 1.49 1.55
CA ALA A 5 -1.52 2.16 0.27
C ALA A 5 -0.20 1.73 -0.38
N TYR A 6 -0.15 1.72 -1.71
CA TYR A 6 1.06 1.50 -2.49
C TYR A 6 1.12 2.44 -3.69
N GLU A 7 2.33 2.76 -4.12
CA GLU A 7 2.59 3.59 -5.30
C GLU A 7 3.29 2.78 -6.37
N TRP A 8 2.88 2.96 -7.61
CA TRP A 8 3.41 2.24 -8.76
C TRP A 8 3.19 3.07 -10.02
N HIS A 9 3.81 2.66 -11.12
CA HIS A 9 3.48 3.17 -12.44
C HIS A 9 3.28 2.03 -13.43
N ASP A 10 2.46 2.28 -14.44
CA ASP A 10 2.28 1.35 -15.55
C ASP A 10 3.47 1.42 -16.55
N ASP A 11 3.40 0.62 -17.61
CA ASP A 11 4.39 0.59 -18.69
C ASP A 11 4.37 1.85 -19.58
N SER A 12 3.32 2.65 -19.47
CA SER A 12 3.15 3.94 -20.14
C SER A 12 3.68 5.12 -19.30
N GLY A 13 4.14 4.85 -18.08
CA GLY A 13 4.69 5.84 -17.16
C GLY A 13 3.65 6.62 -16.35
N HIS A 14 2.38 6.23 -16.37
CA HIS A 14 1.37 6.83 -15.52
C HIS A 14 1.53 6.34 -14.09
N TRP A 15 1.58 7.27 -13.14
CA TRP A 15 1.73 6.95 -11.73
C TRP A 15 0.37 6.86 -11.03
N PHE A 16 0.29 5.94 -10.09
CA PHE A 16 -0.90 5.70 -9.29
C PHE A 16 -0.52 5.57 -7.81
N ARG A 17 -1.42 6.04 -6.95
CA ARG A 17 -1.47 5.61 -5.55
C ARG A 17 -2.75 4.80 -5.36
N SER A 18 -2.57 3.54 -5.02
CA SER A 18 -3.67 2.63 -4.73
C SER A 18 -3.94 2.64 -3.24
N TYR A 19 -5.21 2.80 -2.86
CA TYR A 19 -5.68 2.77 -1.48
C TYR A 19 -6.49 1.51 -1.27
N GLY A 20 -6.20 0.76 -0.20
CA GLY A 20 -6.85 -0.51 0.02
C GLY A 20 -7.20 -0.83 1.46
N ASN A 21 -8.18 -1.71 1.57
CA ASN A 21 -8.62 -2.32 2.80
C ASN A 21 -8.55 -3.84 2.64
N GLU A 22 -7.92 -4.50 3.62
CA GLU A 22 -7.87 -5.97 3.65
C GLU A 22 -8.44 -6.52 4.95
N ASN A 23 -9.28 -7.53 4.81
CA ASN A 23 -9.77 -8.34 5.91
C ASN A 23 -9.12 -9.71 5.81
N TRP A 24 -8.48 -10.11 6.91
CA TRP A 24 -7.72 -11.35 6.99
C TRP A 24 -8.34 -12.24 8.07
N GLU A 25 -8.46 -13.53 7.75
CA GLU A 25 -8.75 -14.59 8.69
C GLU A 25 -7.55 -15.54 8.72
N PHE A 26 -7.15 -15.97 9.90
CA PHE A 26 -5.99 -16.84 10.11
C PHE A 26 -6.42 -18.16 10.73
N ASN A 27 -5.76 -19.26 10.36
CA ASN A 27 -5.91 -20.54 11.03
C ASN A 27 -5.14 -20.59 12.36
N GLU A 28 -5.25 -21.70 13.08
CA GLU A 28 -4.59 -21.89 14.39
C GLU A 28 -3.05 -21.85 14.33
N GLN A 29 -2.45 -22.11 13.16
CA GLN A 29 -1.00 -22.05 12.96
C GLN A 29 -0.53 -20.66 12.54
N GLY A 30 -1.44 -19.69 12.41
CA GLY A 30 -1.12 -18.30 12.02
C GLY A 30 -0.98 -18.10 10.51
N PHE A 31 -1.34 -19.07 9.67
CA PHE A 31 -1.42 -18.88 8.22
C PHE A 31 -2.73 -18.22 7.84
N MET A 32 -2.68 -17.28 6.89
CA MET A 32 -3.87 -16.62 6.37
C MET A 32 -4.72 -17.61 5.60
N ALA A 33 -5.92 -17.91 6.09
CA ALA A 33 -6.89 -18.82 5.49
C ALA A 33 -7.85 -18.09 4.53
N LEU A 34 -8.17 -16.82 4.82
CA LEU A 34 -9.00 -15.97 3.97
C LEU A 34 -8.40 -14.57 3.85
N ARG A 35 -8.38 -14.04 2.63
CA ARG A 35 -8.00 -12.66 2.31
C ARG A 35 -9.05 -12.01 1.43
N LEU A 36 -9.74 -11.01 1.95
CA LEU A 36 -10.66 -10.17 1.19
C LEU A 36 -10.05 -8.78 1.07
N ALA A 37 -9.71 -8.37 -0.14
CA ALA A 37 -9.07 -7.08 -0.41
C ALA A 37 -9.92 -6.26 -1.39
N SER A 38 -10.20 -5.02 -1.04
CA SER A 38 -10.77 -4.00 -1.92
C SER A 38 -9.77 -2.88 -2.08
N ILE A 39 -9.53 -2.47 -3.32
CA ILE A 39 -8.46 -1.52 -3.68
C ILE A 39 -9.02 -0.55 -4.73
N ASN A 40 -8.72 0.73 -4.57
CA ASN A 40 -9.05 1.77 -5.52
C ASN A 40 -7.79 2.51 -5.96
N ASP A 41 -7.59 2.61 -7.27
CA ASP A 41 -6.45 3.29 -7.87
C ASP A 41 -6.76 4.77 -8.10
N LEU A 42 -5.91 5.66 -7.59
CA LEU A 42 -5.95 7.09 -7.85
C LEU A 42 -4.76 7.47 -8.74
N PRO A 43 -4.98 7.99 -9.96
CA PRO A 43 -3.91 8.60 -10.75
C PRO A 43 -3.26 9.76 -10.00
N ILE A 44 -1.93 9.84 -10.01
CA ILE A 44 -1.15 10.90 -9.36
C ILE A 44 -0.05 11.40 -10.30
N GLN A 45 0.46 12.62 -10.07
CA GLN A 45 1.69 13.06 -10.73
C GLN A 45 2.92 12.42 -10.07
N VAL A 46 4.03 12.32 -10.80
CA VAL A 46 5.31 11.83 -10.26
C VAL A 46 5.72 12.59 -8.99
N ASN A 47 5.48 13.90 -8.97
CA ASN A 47 5.84 14.79 -7.85
C ASN A 47 4.89 14.64 -6.64
N ASP A 48 3.74 14.00 -6.80
CA ASP A 48 2.79 13.76 -5.71
C ASP A 48 3.10 12.47 -4.94
N ARG A 49 4.08 11.69 -5.39
CA ARG A 49 4.56 10.49 -4.69
C ARG A 49 4.97 10.82 -3.26
N LYS A 50 4.79 9.85 -2.37
CA LYS A 50 5.14 9.94 -0.94
C LYS A 50 6.08 8.82 -0.51
N PHE A 51 6.21 7.75 -1.28
CA PHE A 51 6.99 6.57 -0.90
C PHE A 51 8.35 6.57 -1.59
N PHE A 52 9.37 7.03 -0.85
CA PHE A 52 10.74 7.17 -1.33
C PHE A 52 11.72 6.40 -0.44
N TRP A 53 11.98 5.16 -0.82
CA TRP A 53 13.06 4.34 -0.27
C TRP A 53 13.54 3.32 -1.33
N PRO A 54 14.73 2.71 -1.17
CA PRO A 54 15.17 1.63 -2.06
C PRO A 54 14.15 0.49 -2.08
N LEU A 55 13.86 -0.08 -3.26
CA LEU A 55 12.87 -1.15 -3.40
C LEU A 55 13.13 -2.29 -2.40
N GLY A 56 12.12 -2.61 -1.59
CA GLY A 56 12.22 -3.60 -0.51
C GLY A 56 11.53 -3.12 0.77
N ARG A 57 12.09 -3.54 1.92
CA ARG A 57 11.56 -3.21 3.25
C ARG A 57 11.57 -1.69 3.46
N ARG A 58 10.40 -1.16 3.84
CA ARG A 58 10.27 0.24 4.32
C ARG A 58 11.22 0.49 5.51
N PRO A 59 12.01 1.57 5.50
CA PRO A 59 12.85 1.95 6.65
C PRO A 59 12.03 2.13 7.93
N ASP A 60 12.65 1.87 9.09
CA ASP A 60 11.98 1.91 10.40
C ASP A 60 11.58 3.33 10.82
N ASP A 61 12.32 4.33 10.35
CA ASP A 61 12.14 5.76 10.61
C ASP A 61 11.24 6.45 9.57
N HIS A 62 10.85 5.77 8.50
CA HIS A 62 9.90 6.33 7.53
C HIS A 62 8.52 6.45 8.19
N PRO A 63 7.79 7.57 8.00
CA PRO A 63 6.45 7.72 8.58
C PRO A 63 5.48 6.63 8.08
N GLY A 64 4.53 6.27 8.93
CA GLY A 64 3.41 5.38 8.62
C GLY A 64 2.25 6.11 7.92
N LEU A 65 1.19 5.37 7.55
CA LEU A 65 0.06 5.91 6.77
C LEU A 65 -0.60 7.14 7.45
N SER A 66 -0.93 7.03 8.73
CA SER A 66 -1.59 8.11 9.47
C SER A 66 -0.72 9.36 9.59
N GLU A 67 0.59 9.20 9.78
CA GLU A 67 1.54 10.32 9.89
C GLU A 67 1.72 11.05 8.55
N MET A 68 1.54 10.33 7.44
CA MET A 68 1.55 10.88 6.09
C MET A 68 0.19 11.49 5.65
N GLY A 69 -0.82 11.41 6.52
CA GLY A 69 -2.18 11.91 6.26
C GLY A 69 -2.92 11.13 5.16
N ILE A 70 -2.66 9.83 5.05
CA ILE A 70 -3.25 8.94 4.01
C ILE A 70 -3.96 7.71 4.58
#